data_AF-K2RI96-F1
#
_entry.id   AF-K2RI96-F1
#
_cell.length_a   1.000
_cell.length_b   1.000
_cell.length_c   1.000
_cell.angle_alpha   90.00
_cell.angle_beta   90.00
_cell.angle_gamma   90.00
#
_symmetry.space_group_name_H-M   'P 1'
#
loop_
_entity.id
_entity.type
_entity.pdbx_description
1 polymer ?
#
loop_
_entity_poly.entity_id
_entity_poly.type
_entity_poly.pdbx_seq_one_letter_code
_entity_poly.pdbx_strand_id
1 'polypeptide(L)'
;MAPSAVPIEGYAATGTDDASLARPTKRLRLGAADSRADIDSEEPAAIPPHPLGVKPAGNALTANVNLKLHAGNFAVLPDELLAQFLECLDGPTLVRLGGTCKALYAFTRFDELWRALFTE
;
A
#
# COMPACT_ATOMS: atom_id res chain seq x y z
N MET A 1 -59.80 -1.78 -0.11
CA MET A 1 -59.30 -3.09 -0.57
C MET A 1 -58.23 -3.51 0.44
N ALA A 2 -58.51 -4.54 1.22
CA ALA A 2 -57.80 -4.90 2.46
C ALA A 2 -56.41 -5.54 2.20
N PRO A 3 -55.47 -5.48 3.16
CA PRO A 3 -54.15 -6.10 3.05
C PRO A 3 -54.21 -7.62 3.26
N SER A 4 -53.60 -8.38 2.35
CA SER A 4 -53.44 -9.84 2.48
C SER A 4 -52.26 -10.15 3.40
N ALA A 5 -52.54 -10.70 4.58
CA ALA A 5 -51.56 -11.18 5.53
C ALA A 5 -51.13 -12.62 5.16
N VAL A 6 -49.82 -12.85 5.01
CA VAL A 6 -49.24 -14.20 4.95
C VAL A 6 -48.64 -14.50 6.34
N PRO A 7 -48.88 -15.68 6.94
CA PRO A 7 -48.46 -15.99 8.30
C PRO A 7 -46.93 -16.14 8.42
N ILE A 8 -46.36 -15.58 9.48
CA ILE A 8 -44.99 -15.86 9.90
C ILE A 8 -45.04 -17.16 10.71
N GLU A 9 -44.77 -18.29 10.06
CA GLU A 9 -44.52 -19.56 10.75
C GLU A 9 -43.14 -19.48 11.42
N GLY A 10 -43.16 -19.43 12.75
CA GLY A 10 -41.98 -19.45 13.59
C GLY A 10 -41.15 -20.71 13.32
N TYR A 11 -39.86 -20.50 13.03
CA TYR A 11 -38.91 -21.59 12.91
C TYR A 11 -38.62 -22.14 14.32
N ALA A 12 -39.17 -23.30 14.62
CA ALA A 12 -38.87 -24.07 15.81
C ALA A 12 -37.39 -24.47 15.79
N ALA A 13 -36.65 -24.08 16.84
CA ALA A 13 -35.30 -24.55 17.06
C ALA A 13 -35.33 -26.02 17.50
N THR A 14 -35.15 -26.94 16.56
CA THR A 14 -34.76 -28.33 16.84
C THR A 14 -33.32 -28.51 16.40
N GLY A 15 -32.42 -28.61 17.38
CA GLY A 15 -31.01 -28.80 17.14
C GLY A 15 -30.69 -30.15 16.53
N THR A 16 -29.72 -30.16 15.62
CA THR A 16 -28.57 -31.09 15.54
C THR A 16 -27.72 -30.65 14.35
N ASP A 17 -26.40 -30.74 14.52
CA ASP A 17 -25.31 -30.55 13.54
C ASP A 17 -24.71 -29.13 13.39
N ASP A 18 -24.16 -28.64 14.50
CA ASP A 18 -23.19 -27.55 14.53
C ASP A 18 -21.77 -28.08 14.20
N ALA A 19 -21.45 -28.17 12.90
CA ALA A 19 -20.11 -28.54 12.42
C ALA A 19 -19.60 -27.67 11.26
N SER A 20 -20.14 -26.47 11.06
CA SER A 20 -19.71 -25.60 9.95
C SER A 20 -19.58 -24.10 10.28
N LEU A 21 -19.78 -23.68 11.53
CA LEU A 21 -19.46 -22.31 11.96
C LEU A 21 -18.05 -22.21 12.56
N ALA A 22 -17.05 -22.74 11.84
CA ALA A 22 -15.64 -22.49 12.15
C ALA A 22 -15.34 -20.99 11.95
N ARG A 23 -15.53 -20.24 13.03
CA ARG A 23 -15.19 -18.83 13.18
C ARG A 23 -13.76 -18.60 12.67
N PRO A 24 -13.49 -17.68 11.72
CA PRO A 24 -12.13 -17.47 11.26
C PRO A 24 -11.30 -16.88 12.40
N THR A 25 -10.47 -17.73 13.02
CA THR A 25 -9.48 -17.31 14.00
C THR A 25 -8.46 -16.43 13.29
N LYS A 26 -8.67 -15.12 13.31
CA LYS A 26 -7.61 -14.14 13.04
C LYS A 26 -6.48 -14.45 14.02
N ARG A 27 -5.46 -15.18 13.56
CA ARG A 27 -4.24 -15.46 14.32
C ARG A 27 -3.52 -14.13 14.52
N LEU A 28 -3.63 -13.58 15.72
CA LEU A 28 -2.80 -12.47 16.17
C LEU A 28 -1.38 -13.03 16.38
N ARG A 29 -0.49 -12.86 15.40
CA ARG A 29 0.95 -13.11 15.59
C ARG A 29 1.56 -11.82 16.17
N LEU A 30 1.86 -11.81 17.47
CA LEU A 30 2.85 -10.88 18.02
C LEU A 30 4.24 -11.44 17.65
N GLY A 31 4.90 -10.82 16.68
CA GLY A 31 6.30 -11.06 16.37
C GLY A 31 7.18 -10.07 17.13
N ALA A 32 8.08 -10.59 17.96
CA ALA A 32 9.02 -9.85 18.77
C ALA A 32 10.01 -9.05 17.90
N ALA A 33 10.37 -7.86 18.38
CA ALA A 33 11.33 -6.97 17.75
C ALA A 33 12.74 -7.58 17.83
N ASP A 34 13.37 -7.84 16.68
CA ASP A 34 14.81 -7.92 16.60
C ASP A 34 15.32 -7.01 15.49
N SER A 35 16.24 -6.13 15.89
CA SER A 35 16.68 -4.98 15.10
C SER A 35 18.03 -5.29 14.50
N ARG A 36 18.08 -5.95 13.34
CA ARG A 36 19.17 -5.82 12.34
C ARG A 36 18.95 -6.78 11.17
N ALA A 37 18.68 -6.17 10.02
CA ALA A 37 18.77 -6.75 8.68
C ALA A 37 17.86 -7.95 8.40
N ASP A 38 16.61 -7.69 8.03
CA ASP A 38 15.82 -8.65 7.27
C ASP A 38 15.19 -7.95 6.06
N ILE A 39 15.72 -8.33 4.90
CA ILE A 39 14.99 -8.37 3.63
C ILE A 39 13.69 -9.10 3.92
N ASP A 40 12.57 -8.46 3.55
CA ASP A 40 11.18 -8.94 3.62
C ASP A 40 11.12 -10.47 3.78
N SER A 41 10.75 -10.96 4.96
CA SER A 41 10.58 -12.39 5.19
C SER A 41 9.61 -12.92 4.13
N GLU A 42 10.10 -13.82 3.30
CA GLU A 42 9.45 -14.48 2.16
C GLU A 42 8.20 -15.28 2.58
N GLU A 43 7.14 -14.62 3.04
CA GLU A 43 5.79 -15.12 2.84
C GLU A 43 5.41 -14.75 1.41
N PRO A 44 4.98 -15.70 0.56
CA PRO A 44 4.64 -15.40 -0.83
C PRO A 44 3.46 -14.43 -0.83
N ALA A 45 3.75 -13.15 -1.04
CA ALA A 45 2.73 -12.14 -1.24
C ALA A 45 1.88 -12.58 -2.44
N ALA A 46 0.56 -12.65 -2.25
CA ALA A 46 -0.39 -13.04 -3.30
C ALA A 46 -0.30 -12.15 -4.55
N ILE A 47 0.36 -10.99 -4.44
CA ILE A 47 0.60 -10.03 -5.51
C ILE A 47 2.12 -9.86 -5.63
N PRO A 48 2.68 -10.00 -6.84
CA PRO A 48 4.09 -9.71 -7.08
C PRO A 48 4.46 -8.30 -6.60
N PRO A 49 5.58 -8.15 -5.88
CA PRO A 49 6.01 -6.84 -5.43
C PRO A 49 6.34 -5.94 -6.63
N HIS A 50 6.16 -4.63 -6.45
CA HIS A 50 6.58 -3.66 -7.46
C HIS A 50 8.08 -3.82 -7.76
N PRO A 51 8.55 -3.76 -9.02
CA PRO A 51 9.95 -4.02 -9.38
C PRO A 51 10.96 -3.10 -8.69
N LEU A 52 10.52 -1.92 -8.24
CA LEU A 52 11.33 -0.97 -7.46
C LEU A 52 11.14 -1.06 -5.94
N GLY A 53 10.34 -2.01 -5.44
CA GLY A 53 10.01 -2.14 -4.02
C GLY A 53 9.15 -0.99 -3.47
N VAL A 54 8.54 -0.19 -4.35
CA VAL A 54 7.63 0.90 -3.98
C VAL A 54 6.35 0.28 -3.44
N LYS A 55 5.93 0.71 -2.25
CA LYS A 55 4.66 0.33 -1.66
C LYS A 55 3.63 1.44 -1.90
N PRO A 56 2.34 1.11 -2.13
CA PRO A 56 1.28 2.10 -2.13
C PRO A 56 1.30 2.90 -0.82
N ALA A 57 0.90 4.18 -0.87
CA ALA A 57 0.93 5.08 0.29
C ALA A 57 0.25 4.48 1.54
N GLY A 58 -0.88 3.78 1.37
CA GLY A 58 -1.58 3.11 2.48
C GLY A 58 -0.79 1.96 3.12
N ASN A 59 0.08 1.29 2.36
CA ASN A 59 0.88 0.16 2.85
C ASN A 59 2.19 0.62 3.49
N ALA A 60 2.54 1.90 3.40
CA ALA A 60 3.70 2.49 4.06
C ALA A 60 3.56 2.44 5.59
N LEU A 61 2.33 2.53 6.12
CA LEU A 61 2.04 2.54 7.56
C LEU A 61 2.31 1.20 8.25
N THR A 62 2.16 0.10 7.53
CA THR A 62 2.39 -1.27 8.04
C THR A 62 3.74 -1.84 7.61
N ALA A 63 4.50 -1.10 6.79
CA ALA A 63 5.77 -1.55 6.29
C ALA A 63 6.91 -1.28 7.27
N ASN A 64 7.74 -2.28 7.53
CA ASN A 64 8.98 -2.11 8.31
C ASN A 64 10.01 -1.21 7.58
N VAL A 65 9.95 -1.16 6.24
CA VAL A 65 10.88 -0.40 5.41
C VAL A 65 10.10 0.47 4.43
N ASN A 66 10.41 1.77 4.44
CA ASN A 66 9.88 2.76 3.51
C ASN A 66 10.96 3.18 2.51
N LEU A 67 10.69 3.02 1.21
CA LEU A 67 11.65 3.35 0.15
C LEU A 67 12.11 4.81 0.21
N LYS A 68 11.23 5.71 0.68
CA LYS A 68 11.51 7.14 0.84
C LYS A 68 12.73 7.42 1.72
N LEU A 69 13.03 6.57 2.71
CA LEU A 69 14.22 6.72 3.56
C LEU A 69 15.53 6.65 2.75
N HIS A 70 15.50 6.01 1.57
CA HIS A 70 16.65 5.92 0.66
C HIS A 70 16.76 7.11 -0.31
N ALA A 71 15.92 8.15 -0.17
CA ALA A 71 16.02 9.39 -0.93
C ALA A 71 17.07 10.38 -0.39
N GLY A 72 17.83 10.00 0.65
CA GLY A 72 18.83 10.87 1.28
C GLY A 72 18.17 12.09 1.93
N ASN A 73 18.71 13.29 1.71
CA ASN A 73 18.17 14.52 2.28
C ASN A 73 16.74 14.84 1.79
N PHE A 74 16.34 14.32 0.63
CA PHE A 74 14.97 14.48 0.13
C PHE A 74 13.94 13.70 0.95
N ALA A 75 14.37 12.72 1.77
CA ALA A 75 13.47 11.97 2.65
C ALA A 75 12.78 12.86 3.70
N VAL A 76 13.37 14.02 4.02
CA VAL A 76 12.83 15.00 4.97
C VAL A 76 11.60 15.72 4.40
N LEU A 77 11.50 15.84 3.07
CA LEU A 77 10.38 16.52 2.44
C LEU A 77 9.15 15.60 2.40
N PRO A 78 7.94 16.07 2.73
CA PRO A 78 6.68 15.42 2.36
C PRO A 78 6.62 15.12 0.85
N ASP A 79 5.86 14.09 0.45
CA ASP A 79 5.83 13.63 -0.95
C ASP A 79 5.32 14.74 -1.89
N GLU A 80 4.40 15.56 -1.40
CA GLU A 80 3.81 16.71 -2.09
C GLU A 80 4.85 17.80 -2.34
N LEU A 81 5.68 18.11 -1.33
CA LEU A 81 6.76 19.09 -1.48
C LEU A 81 7.87 18.58 -2.39
N LEU A 82 8.15 17.27 -2.32
CA LEU A 82 9.12 16.65 -3.23
C LEU A 82 8.62 16.70 -4.68
N ALA A 83 7.34 16.41 -4.94
CA ALA A 83 6.74 16.52 -6.27
C ALA A 83 6.84 17.95 -6.81
N GLN A 84 6.45 18.95 -6.01
CA GLN A 84 6.54 20.37 -6.39
C GLN A 84 7.99 20.81 -6.70
N PHE A 85 8.96 20.32 -5.91
CA PHE A 85 10.37 20.57 -6.16
C PHE A 85 10.83 19.98 -7.50
N LEU A 86 10.41 18.76 -7.82
CA LEU A 86 10.76 18.09 -9.06
C LEU A 86 10.17 18.81 -10.28
N GLU A 87 8.97 19.39 -10.17
CA GLU A 87 8.35 20.17 -11.25
C GLU A 87 9.18 21.41 -11.66
N CYS A 88 10.01 21.93 -10.76
CA CYS A 88 10.89 23.07 -11.04
C CYS A 88 12.16 22.69 -11.84
N LEU A 89 12.40 21.40 -12.09
CA LEU A 89 13.58 20.90 -12.77
C LEU A 89 13.28 20.61 -14.24
N ASP A 90 14.28 20.82 -15.10
CA ASP A 90 14.20 20.45 -16.51
C ASP A 90 14.33 18.93 -16.70
N GLY A 91 13.78 18.42 -17.80
CA GLY A 91 13.75 17.00 -18.11
C GLY A 91 15.11 16.29 -18.02
N PRO A 92 16.20 16.83 -18.60
CA PRO A 92 17.54 16.27 -18.45
C PRO A 92 18.01 16.16 -16.99
N THR A 93 17.73 17.18 -16.17
CA THR A 93 18.09 17.16 -14.74
C THR A 93 17.26 16.13 -13.97
N LEU A 94 15.96 15.99 -14.28
CA LEU A 94 15.11 14.95 -13.71
C LEU A 94 15.63 13.55 -14.01
N VAL A 95 16.03 13.27 -15.25
CA VAL A 95 16.61 11.97 -15.62
C VAL A 95 17.90 11.69 -14.85
N ARG A 96 18.78 12.69 -14.72
CA ARG A 96 20.03 12.56 -13.95
C ARG A 96 19.77 12.35 -12.47
N LEU A 97 18.81 13.08 -11.89
CA LEU A 97 18.44 12.99 -10.49
C LEU A 97 17.81 11.62 -10.17
N GLY A 98 16.89 11.15 -11.02
CA GLY A 98 16.31 9.81 -10.91
C GLY A 98 17.36 8.70 -11.02
N GLY A 99 18.44 8.91 -11.78
CA GLY A 99 19.56 7.98 -11.87
C GLY A 99 20.40 7.84 -10.60
N THR A 100 20.22 8.71 -9.60
CA THR A 100 21.04 8.69 -8.37
C THR A 100 20.57 7.66 -7.33
N CYS A 101 19.26 7.41 -7.22
CA CYS A 101 18.75 6.39 -6.30
C CYS A 101 17.37 5.87 -6.73
N LYS A 102 17.02 4.66 -6.24
CA LYS A 102 15.75 3.98 -6.58
C LYS A 102 14.51 4.76 -6.13
N ALA A 103 14.61 5.47 -5.01
CA ALA A 103 13.50 6.27 -4.49
C ALA A 103 13.20 7.45 -5.42
N LEU A 104 14.23 8.25 -5.75
CA LEU A 104 14.09 9.37 -6.68
C LEU A 104 13.72 8.89 -8.08
N TYR A 105 14.28 7.75 -8.54
CA TYR A 105 13.85 7.14 -9.79
C TYR A 105 12.33 6.92 -9.83
N ALA A 106 11.74 6.38 -8.77
CA ALA A 106 10.29 6.18 -8.68
C ALA A 106 9.51 7.50 -8.74
N PHE A 107 9.93 8.54 -8.00
CA PHE A 107 9.30 9.86 -8.05
C PHE A 107 9.39 10.52 -9.43
N THR A 108 10.55 10.43 -10.09
CA THR A 108 10.73 10.98 -11.45
C THR A 108 9.97 10.23 -12.54
N ARG A 109 9.36 9.07 -12.24
CA ARG A 109 8.54 8.30 -13.20
C ARG A 109 7.04 8.54 -12.99
N PHE A 110 6.68 9.53 -12.19
CA PHE A 110 5.28 9.96 -12.03
C PHE A 110 4.81 10.71 -13.29
N ASP A 111 3.73 10.25 -13.92
CA ASP A 111 3.29 10.79 -15.21
C ASP A 111 2.83 12.24 -15.14
N GLU A 112 2.21 12.67 -14.03
CA GLU A 112 1.75 14.06 -13.88
C GLU A 112 2.91 15.05 -13.86
N LEU A 113 4.08 14.65 -13.34
CA LEU A 113 5.30 15.46 -13.37
C LEU A 113 5.71 15.81 -14.80
N TRP A 114 5.69 14.82 -15.69
CA TRP A 114 6.06 15.01 -17.10
C TRP A 114 4.98 15.74 -17.89
N ARG A 115 3.71 15.53 -17.52
CA ARG A 115 2.60 16.31 -18.09
C ARG A 115 2.80 17.79 -17.78
N ALA A 116 3.06 18.16 -16.52
CA ALA A 116 3.31 19.55 -16.14
C ALA A 116 4.46 20.17 -16.95
N LEU A 117 5.55 19.43 -17.18
CA LEU A 117 6.71 19.93 -17.92
C LEU A 117 6.47 20.17 -19.42
N PHE A 118 5.54 19.43 -20.04
CA PHE A 118 5.38 19.40 -21.50
C PHE A 118 4.00 19.81 -22.02
N THR A 119 3.02 20.05 -21.14
CA THR A 119 1.65 20.45 -21.53
C THR A 119 1.27 21.86 -21.11
N GLU A 120 2.25 22.67 -20.70
CA GLU A 120 2.11 24.12 -20.48
C GLU A 120 2.13 24.91 -21.81
#